data_AF-A0A1B1S049-F1
#
_entry.id   AF-A0A1B1S049-F1
#
_cell.length_a   1.000
_cell.length_b   1.000
_cell.length_c   1.000
_cell.angle_alpha   90.00
_cell.angle_beta   90.00
_cell.angle_gamma   90.00
#
_symmetry.space_group_name_H-M   'P 1'
#
loop_
_entity.id
_entity.type
_entity.pdbx_description
1 polymer ?
#
loop_
_entity_poly.entity_id
_entity_poly.type
_entity_poly.pdbx_seq_one_letter_code
_entity_poly.pdbx_strand_id
1 'polypeptide(L)' 'MKNFSFKGRIIYFSAIALVSLAFFVLQLTAVMQGSDGLGSIILVILWALMALFGITGILFAVKNRNRLPK' A
#
# COMPACT_ATOMS: atom_id res chain seq x y z
N MET A 1 -15.17 12.47 -13.31
CA MET A 1 -13.84 12.43 -12.66
C MET A 1 -12.82 13.31 -13.42
N LYS A 2 -13.10 14.61 -13.63
CA LYS A 2 -12.42 15.38 -14.71
C LYS A 2 -11.13 16.11 -14.30
N ASN A 3 -10.75 16.18 -13.02
CA ASN A 3 -9.58 16.97 -12.58
C ASN A 3 -8.76 16.34 -11.44
N PHE A 4 -8.64 15.00 -11.36
CA PHE A 4 -7.67 14.42 -10.41
C PHE A 4 -6.26 14.63 -10.94
N SER A 5 -5.64 15.74 -10.51
CA SER A 5 -4.24 16.05 -10.78
C SER A 5 -3.37 14.84 -10.43
N PHE A 6 -2.33 14.63 -11.23
CA PHE A 6 -1.32 13.59 -11.02
C PHE A 6 -0.81 13.53 -9.57
N LYS A 7 -0.68 14.71 -8.92
CA LYS A 7 -0.36 14.81 -7.48
C LYS A 7 -1.41 14.16 -6.57
N GLY A 8 -2.69 14.33 -6.85
CA GLY A 8 -3.79 13.74 -6.07
C GLY A 8 -3.81 12.21 -6.15
N ARG A 9 -3.47 11.63 -7.32
CA ARG A 9 -3.35 10.18 -7.46
C ARG A 9 -2.19 9.61 -6.64
N ILE A 10 -1.02 10.26 -6.68
CA ILE A 10 0.13 9.86 -5.87
C ILE A 10 -0.20 9.95 -4.38
N ILE A 11 -0.81 11.04 -3.92
CA ILE A 11 -1.18 11.20 -2.51
C ILE A 11 -2.15 10.09 -2.07
N TYR A 12 -3.13 9.74 -2.90
CA TYR A 12 -4.07 8.67 -2.62
C TYR A 12 -3.39 7.30 -2.50
N PHE A 13 -2.56 6.92 -3.49
CA PHE A 13 -1.83 5.65 -3.44
C PHE A 13 -0.78 5.62 -2.32
N SER A 14 -0.13 6.74 -2.01
CA SER A 14 0.80 6.87 -0.88
C SER A 14 0.10 6.73 0.46
N ALA A 15 -1.07 7.33 0.64
CA ALA A 15 -1.85 7.18 1.86
C ALA A 15 -2.25 5.72 2.09
N ILE A 16 -2.74 5.05 1.04
CA ILE A 16 -3.06 3.61 1.10
C ILE A 16 -1.83 2.78 1.41
N ALA A 17 -0.69 3.04 0.77
CA ALA A 17 0.54 2.30 1.00
C ALA A 17 1.02 2.45 2.44
N LEU A 18 1.05 3.68 2.98
CA LEU A 18 1.49 3.96 4.34
C LEU A 18 0.58 3.31 5.38
N VAL A 19 -0.75 3.46 5.23
CA VAL A 19 -1.71 2.85 6.15
C VAL A 19 -1.60 1.33 6.09
N SER A 20 -1.58 0.75 4.89
CA SER A 20 -1.47 -0.70 4.74
C SER A 20 -0.17 -1.26 5.30
N LEU A 21 0.94 -0.53 5.12
CA LEU A 21 2.24 -0.92 5.67
C LEU A 21 2.27 -0.85 7.19
N ALA A 22 1.67 0.19 7.79
CA ALA A 22 1.57 0.32 9.24
C ALA A 22 0.79 -0.86 9.85
N PHE A 23 -0.37 -1.19 9.27
CA PHE A 23 -1.17 -2.33 9.72
C PHE A 23 -0.47 -3.68 9.46
N PHE A 24 0.26 -3.81 8.34
CA PHE A 24 1.08 -4.99 8.09
C PHE A 24 2.12 -5.20 9.19
N VAL A 25 2.87 -4.16 9.56
CA VAL A 25 3.89 -4.24 10.62
C VAL A 25 3.26 -4.59 11.95
N LEU A 26 2.15 -3.94 12.33
CA LEU A 26 1.43 -4.25 13.57
C LEU A 26 0.96 -5.71 13.60
N GLN A 27 0.34 -6.19 12.52
CA GLN A 27 -0.14 -7.56 12.44
C GLN A 27 1.03 -8.56 12.45
N LEU A 28 2.14 -8.26 11.79
CA LEU A 28 3.34 -9.08 11.79
C LEU A 28 3.92 -9.19 13.21
N THR A 29 4.01 -8.08 13.93
CA THR A 29 4.47 -8.10 15.33
C THR A 29 3.53 -8.88 16.24
N ALA A 30 2.21 -8.80 16.02
CA ALA A 30 1.24 -9.58 16.77
C ALA A 30 1.40 -11.08 16.51
N VAL A 31 1.60 -11.51 15.26
CA VAL A 31 1.90 -12.91 14.93
C VAL A 31 3.20 -13.36 15.58
N MET A 32 4.27 -12.56 15.50
CA MET A 32 5.56 -12.90 16.11
C MET A 32 5.50 -13.01 17.64
N GLN A 33 4.55 -12.32 18.29
CA GLN A 33 4.31 -12.39 19.74
C GLN A 33 3.42 -13.57 20.17
N GLY A 34 3.07 -14.47 19.24
CA GLY A 34 2.31 -15.70 19.54
C GLY A 34 0.83 -15.66 19.16
N SER A 35 0.41 -14.69 18.33
CA SER A 35 -0.94 -14.69 17.75
C SER A 35 -1.02 -15.67 16.57
N ASP A 36 -1.06 -16.98 16.87
CA ASP A 36 -0.98 -18.09 15.89
C ASP A 36 -2.34 -18.47 15.26
N GLY A 37 -3.36 -17.62 15.41
CA GLY A 37 -4.67 -17.86 14.80
C GLY A 37 -4.61 -17.81 13.27
N LEU A 38 -5.27 -18.74 12.59
CA LEU A 38 -5.43 -18.74 11.12
C LEU A 38 -5.91 -17.38 10.58
N GLY A 39 -6.82 -16.71 11.29
CA GLY A 39 -7.27 -15.36 10.94
C GLY A 39 -6.17 -14.31 11.00
N SER A 40 -5.24 -14.42 11.96
CA SER A 40 -4.11 -13.50 12.09
C SER A 40 -3.14 -13.62 10.91
N ILE A 41 -2.83 -14.86 10.49
CA ILE A 41 -1.99 -15.14 9.32
C ILE A 41 -2.64 -14.61 8.04
N ILE A 42 -3.95 -14.84 7.87
CA ILE A 42 -4.72 -14.32 6.72
C ILE A 42 -4.65 -12.79 6.68
N LEU A 43 -4.80 -12.12 7.83
CA LEU A 43 -4.68 -10.66 7.92
C LEU A 43 -3.29 -10.16 7.53
N VAL A 44 -2.21 -10.83 7.95
CA VAL A 44 -0.85 -10.47 7.52
C VAL A 44 -0.72 -10.52 6.01
N ILE A 45 -1.23 -11.57 5.37
CA ILE A 45 -1.17 -11.74 3.91
C ILE A 45 -1.98 -10.65 3.20
N LEU A 46 -3.19 -10.36 3.67
CA LEU A 46 -4.03 -9.29 3.11
C LEU A 46 -3.36 -7.92 3.21
N TRP A 47 -2.78 -7.58 4.36
CA TRP A 47 -2.07 -6.33 4.54
C TRP A 47 -0.79 -6.25 3.69
N ALA A 48 -0.07 -7.36 3.53
CA ALA A 48 1.09 -7.45 2.64
C ALA A 48 0.71 -7.17 1.18
N LEU A 49 -0.37 -7.79 0.69
CA LEU A 49 -0.89 -7.56 -0.66
C LEU A 49 -1.34 -6.11 -0.85
N MET A 50 -1.98 -5.52 0.14
CA MET A 50 -2.42 -4.13 0.09
C MET A 50 -1.26 -3.14 0.11
N ALA A 51 -0.23 -3.39 0.90
CA ALA A 51 1.00 -2.60 0.89
C ALA A 51 1.71 -2.70 -0.47
N LEU A 52 1.82 -3.90 -1.04
CA LEU A 52 2.36 -4.12 -2.39
C LEU A 52 1.56 -3.36 -3.46
N PHE A 53 0.23 -3.39 -3.38
CA PHE A 53 -0.64 -2.66 -4.30
C PHE A 53 -0.44 -1.13 -4.19
N GLY A 54 -0.34 -0.60 -2.97
CA GLY A 54 -0.03 0.80 -2.75
C GLY A 54 1.33 1.20 -3.33
N ILE A 55 2.38 0.42 -3.05
CA ILE A 55 3.75 0.68 -3.52
C ILE A 55 3.83 0.61 -5.06
N THR A 56 3.22 -0.40 -5.67
CA THR A 56 3.17 -0.54 -7.13
C THR A 56 2.37 0.58 -7.79
N GLY A 57 1.28 1.05 -7.17
CA GLY A 57 0.52 2.22 -7.60
C GLY A 57 1.35 3.51 -7.60
N ILE A 58 2.17 3.72 -6.57
CA ILE A 58 3.11 4.86 -6.49
C ILE A 58 4.19 4.74 -7.58
N LEU A 59 4.84 3.58 -7.70
CA LEU A 59 5.87 3.32 -8.71
C LEU A 59 5.33 3.53 -10.13
N PHE A 60 4.12 3.03 -10.40
CA PHE A 60 3.47 3.20 -11.69
C PHE A 60 3.17 4.68 -11.96
N ALA A 61 2.62 5.40 -10.98
CA ALA A 61 2.38 6.82 -11.12
C ALA A 61 3.69 7.56 -11.42
N VAL A 62 4.73 7.39 -10.60
CA VAL A 62 6.05 8.02 -10.78
C VAL A 62 6.66 7.70 -12.15
N LYS A 63 6.61 6.44 -12.59
CA LYS A 63 7.11 6.02 -13.92
C LYS A 63 6.33 6.67 -15.06
N ASN A 64 5.01 6.82 -14.93
CA ASN A 64 4.18 7.48 -15.95
C ASN A 64 4.37 9.00 -15.98
N ARG A 65 4.84 9.64 -14.90
CA ARG A 65 5.23 11.06 -14.91
C ARG A 65 6.33 11.33 -15.92
N ASN A 66 7.33 10.45 -15.98
CA ASN A 66 8.52 10.61 -16.83
C ASN A 66 8.23 10.31 -18.32
N ARG A 67 7.03 9.81 -18.65
CA ARG A 67 6.60 9.53 -20.02
C ARG A 67 5.73 10.62 -20.64
N LEU A 68 5.35 11.66 -19.88
CA LEU A 68 4.74 12.86 -20.44
C LEU A 68 5.87 13.79 -20.90
N PRO A 69 6.18 13.88 -22.21
CA PRO A 69 7.13 14.88 -22.69
C PRO A 69 6.62 16.27 -22.30
N LYS A 70 7.56 17.10 -21.87
CA LYS A 70 7.34 18.53 -21.60
C LYS A 70 6.75 19.23 -22.82
#